data_AF-A0A3N5J9Z8-F1
#
_entry.id   AF-A0A3N5J9Z8-F1
#
_cell.length_a   1.000
_cell.length_b   1.000
_cell.length_c   1.000
_cell.angle_alpha   90.00
_cell.angle_beta   90.00
_cell.angle_gamma   90.00
#
_symmetry.space_group_name_H-M   'P 1'
#
loop_
_entity.id
_entity.type
_entity.pdbx_description
1 polymer ?
#
loop_
_entity_poly.entity_id
_entity_poly.type
_entity_poly.pdbx_seq_one_letter_code
_entity_poly.pdbx_strand_id
1 'polypeptide(L)'
;MKRTQVLQLGGIVALACGTALCASAAAFDEGQKVWSKHYETTLLAEPGPLAGAQSSVGFAEQLKILEARGAWLRVRSDEGEGWVFEGNVAADKPSLPPATALTTLYAAQTDTVAAARPLAPAAEDYAARHGATAAQADIDWIDAETARIPAADVVAYMSANKKGEYRE
;
A
#
# COMPACT_ATOMS: atom_id res chain seq x y z
N MET A 1 1.25 -78.40 -32.80
CA MET A 1 2.19 -79.10 -31.90
C MET A 1 2.70 -78.11 -30.86
N LYS A 2 2.60 -78.48 -29.57
CA LYS A 2 3.49 -78.19 -28.41
C LYS A 2 4.09 -76.76 -28.30
N ARG A 3 4.15 -76.05 -27.18
CA ARG A 3 3.90 -76.23 -25.73
C ARG A 3 4.26 -74.84 -25.10
N THR A 4 3.45 -74.26 -24.20
CA THR A 4 3.74 -74.18 -22.74
C THR A 4 4.73 -73.04 -22.39
N GLN A 5 4.22 -71.90 -21.86
CA GLN A 5 4.39 -71.43 -20.45
C GLN A 5 5.61 -70.49 -20.26
N VAL A 6 5.73 -69.52 -19.34
CA VAL A 6 5.14 -69.30 -17.99
C VAL A 6 5.57 -67.91 -17.45
N LEU A 7 4.73 -67.31 -16.57
CA LEU A 7 5.04 -66.37 -15.45
C LEU A 7 5.70 -64.99 -15.72
N GLN A 8 5.50 -63.92 -14.94
CA GLN A 8 4.57 -63.57 -13.87
C GLN A 8 4.75 -62.08 -13.51
N LEU A 9 3.69 -61.49 -12.93
CA LEU A 9 3.68 -60.56 -11.79
C LEU A 9 4.63 -59.34 -11.75
N GLY A 10 3.99 -58.17 -11.73
CA GLY A 10 4.09 -57.31 -10.55
C GLY A 10 5.15 -56.22 -10.60
N GLY A 11 4.70 -54.97 -10.60
CA GLY A 11 5.60 -53.85 -10.38
C GLY A 11 4.97 -52.48 -10.59
N ILE A 12 3.86 -52.20 -9.88
CA ILE A 12 3.51 -50.81 -9.58
C ILE A 12 4.58 -50.30 -8.63
N VAL A 13 5.39 -49.34 -9.07
CA VAL A 13 6.13 -48.45 -8.17
C VAL A 13 5.82 -47.02 -8.59
N ALA A 14 4.81 -46.47 -7.94
CA ALA A 14 4.69 -45.05 -7.74
C ALA A 14 5.73 -44.62 -6.69
N LEU A 15 6.52 -43.59 -7.00
CA LEU A 15 7.25 -42.76 -6.03
C LEU A 15 7.55 -41.43 -6.74
N ALA A 16 6.68 -40.43 -6.61
CA ALA A 16 6.78 -39.34 -5.62
C ALA A 16 8.06 -38.51 -5.76
N CYS A 17 7.94 -37.26 -6.20
CA CYS A 17 8.37 -36.08 -5.44
C CYS A 17 8.16 -34.83 -6.31
N GLY A 18 7.29 -33.94 -5.85
CA GLY A 18 6.98 -32.69 -6.52
C GLY A 18 5.86 -31.99 -5.78
N THR A 19 6.01 -31.84 -4.47
CA THR A 19 5.17 -30.97 -3.64
C THR A 19 5.31 -29.56 -4.18
N ALA A 20 4.40 -29.17 -5.08
CA ALA A 20 4.13 -27.78 -5.33
C ALA A 20 3.58 -27.22 -4.01
N LEU A 21 4.45 -26.52 -3.27
CA LEU A 21 4.01 -25.50 -2.33
C LEU A 21 3.28 -24.43 -3.15
N CYS A 22 2.02 -24.67 -3.49
CA CYS A 22 1.10 -23.59 -3.73
C CYS A 22 0.93 -22.92 -2.38
N ALA A 23 1.56 -21.76 -2.21
CA ALA A 23 1.30 -20.85 -1.12
C ALA A 23 -0.21 -20.74 -0.96
N SER A 24 -0.72 -21.18 0.18
CA SER A 24 -2.08 -20.89 0.58
C SER A 24 -2.17 -19.37 0.75
N ALA A 25 -2.50 -18.67 -0.33
CA ALA A 25 -3.29 -17.45 -0.20
C ALA A 25 -4.41 -17.80 0.75
N ALA A 26 -4.61 -17.00 1.80
CA ALA A 26 -5.75 -17.17 2.68
C ALA A 26 -7.00 -17.08 1.77
N ALA A 27 -7.50 -18.24 1.37
CA ALA A 27 -8.59 -18.35 0.43
C ALA A 27 -9.80 -17.85 1.20
N PHE A 28 -10.34 -16.72 0.75
CA PHE A 28 -11.53 -16.16 1.33
C PHE A 28 -12.68 -17.14 1.09
N ASP A 29 -13.26 -17.65 2.17
CA ASP A 29 -14.33 -18.63 2.09
C ASP A 29 -15.71 -17.97 1.90
N GLU A 30 -16.61 -18.68 1.24
CA GLU A 30 -18.00 -18.24 1.12
C GLU A 30 -18.64 -18.04 2.49
N GLY A 31 -19.31 -16.90 2.68
CA GLY A 31 -19.92 -16.51 3.95
C GLY A 31 -18.98 -15.79 4.92
N GLN A 32 -17.68 -15.67 4.62
CA GLN A 32 -16.74 -14.91 5.43
C GLN A 32 -17.05 -13.41 5.38
N LYS A 33 -16.84 -12.73 6.52
CA LYS A 33 -16.89 -11.28 6.62
C LYS A 33 -15.52 -10.71 6.28
N VAL A 34 -15.50 -9.75 5.37
CA VAL A 34 -14.29 -9.03 4.95
C VAL A 34 -14.55 -7.52 4.99
N TRP A 35 -13.49 -6.73 4.91
CA TRP A 35 -13.56 -5.28 4.96
C TRP A 35 -12.88 -4.67 3.75
N SER A 36 -13.43 -3.58 3.22
CA SER A 36 -12.80 -2.79 2.15
C SER A 36 -11.54 -2.08 2.65
N LYS A 37 -10.47 -2.12 1.84
CA LYS A 37 -9.18 -1.50 2.18
C LYS A 37 -9.05 -0.05 1.71
N HIS A 38 -9.78 0.34 0.67
CA HIS A 38 -9.62 1.63 0.00
C HIS A 38 -10.70 2.63 0.45
N TYR A 39 -10.41 3.92 0.26
CA TYR A 39 -11.38 5.00 0.49
C TYR A 39 -12.70 4.75 -0.26
N GLU A 40 -12.56 4.29 -1.51
CA GLU A 40 -13.64 3.87 -2.37
C GLU A 40 -13.21 2.55 -3.03
N THR A 41 -14.01 1.50 -2.87
CA THR A 41 -13.81 0.22 -3.54
C THR A 41 -14.97 -0.03 -4.48
N THR A 42 -14.70 -0.06 -5.78
CA THR A 42 -15.73 -0.32 -6.79
C THR A 42 -16.11 -1.80 -6.80
N LEU A 43 -17.42 -2.07 -6.73
CA LEU A 43 -18.03 -3.36 -6.96
C LEU A 43 -18.43 -3.46 -8.44
N LEU A 44 -17.92 -4.49 -9.12
CA LEU A 44 -18.11 -4.70 -10.55
C LEU A 44 -19.29 -5.63 -10.83
N ALA A 45 -19.89 -5.52 -12.01
CA ALA A 45 -20.99 -6.40 -12.43
C ALA A 45 -20.54 -7.84 -12.70
N GLU A 46 -19.28 -8.03 -13.12
CA GLU A 46 -18.70 -9.32 -13.50
C GLU A 46 -17.31 -9.50 -12.89
N PRO A 47 -16.84 -10.75 -12.68
CA PRO A 47 -15.49 -11.04 -12.20
C PRO A 47 -14.47 -10.78 -13.31
N GLY A 48 -14.01 -9.53 -13.45
CA GLY A 48 -13.02 -9.18 -14.45
C GLY A 48 -12.48 -7.74 -14.31
N PRO A 49 -11.22 -7.48 -14.69
CA PRO A 49 -10.58 -6.18 -14.50
C PRO A 49 -11.17 -5.06 -15.36
N LEU A 50 -11.89 -5.41 -16.43
CA LEU A 50 -12.54 -4.48 -17.35
C LEU A 50 -14.07 -4.50 -17.22
N ALA A 51 -14.60 -5.18 -16.20
CA ALA A 51 -16.04 -5.23 -15.97
C ALA A 51 -16.57 -3.84 -15.57
N GLY A 52 -17.81 -3.55 -15.95
CA GLY A 52 -18.47 -2.30 -15.59
C GLY A 52 -18.67 -2.17 -14.08
N ALA A 53 -18.52 -0.94 -13.57
CA ALA A 53 -18.84 -0.61 -12.19
C ALA A 53 -20.36 -0.71 -11.96
N GLN A 54 -20.76 -1.41 -10.91
CA GLN A 54 -22.16 -1.54 -10.48
C GLN A 54 -22.46 -0.66 -9.26
N SER A 55 -21.57 -0.65 -8.27
CA SER A 55 -21.66 0.19 -7.09
C SER A 55 -20.27 0.44 -6.48
N SER A 56 -20.19 1.24 -5.42
CA SER A 56 -18.95 1.53 -4.70
C SER A 56 -19.20 1.40 -3.20
N VAL A 57 -18.22 0.90 -2.45
CA VAL A 57 -18.27 0.81 -0.99
C VAL A 57 -17.17 1.66 -0.37
N GLY A 58 -17.46 2.24 0.79
CA GLY A 58 -16.54 3.15 1.49
C GLY A 58 -15.42 2.42 2.22
N PHE A 59 -14.53 3.15 2.88
CA PHE A 59 -13.43 2.58 3.67
C PHE A 59 -13.90 1.79 4.90
N ALA A 60 -13.27 0.63 5.14
CA ALA A 60 -13.53 -0.24 6.29
C ALA A 60 -15.01 -0.63 6.45
N GLU A 61 -15.73 -0.68 5.34
CA GLU A 61 -17.10 -1.17 5.25
C GLU A 61 -17.10 -2.70 5.33
N GLN A 62 -18.06 -3.25 6.08
CA GLN A 62 -18.19 -4.70 6.22
C GLN A 62 -18.89 -5.28 4.99
N LEU A 63 -18.25 -6.27 4.40
CA LEU A 63 -18.71 -6.99 3.22
C LEU A 63 -18.87 -8.46 3.58
N LYS A 64 -19.92 -9.09 3.07
CA LYS A 64 -20.10 -10.54 3.17
C LYS A 64 -19.79 -11.18 1.83
N ILE A 65 -18.88 -12.15 1.81
CA ILE A 65 -18.60 -12.93 0.61
C ILE A 65 -19.76 -13.88 0.36
N LEU A 66 -20.32 -13.82 -0.84
CA LEU A 66 -21.36 -14.72 -1.33
C LEU A 66 -20.76 -15.86 -2.14
N GLU A 67 -19.76 -15.56 -2.97
CA GLU A 67 -19.17 -16.50 -3.92
C GLU A 67 -17.71 -16.09 -4.18
N ALA A 68 -16.82 -17.05 -4.36
CA ALA A 68 -15.44 -16.81 -4.78
C ALA A 68 -15.16 -17.50 -6.13
N ARG A 69 -14.62 -16.75 -7.10
CA ARG A 69 -14.21 -17.24 -8.42
C ARG A 69 -12.77 -16.84 -8.70
N GLY A 70 -11.83 -17.71 -8.37
CA GLY A 70 -10.41 -17.39 -8.45
C GLY A 70 -10.07 -16.23 -7.50
N ALA A 71 -9.43 -15.18 -8.02
CA ALA A 71 -9.08 -13.98 -7.25
C ALA A 71 -10.24 -12.95 -7.15
N TRP A 72 -11.43 -13.28 -7.66
CA TRP A 72 -12.60 -12.41 -7.62
C TRP A 72 -13.59 -12.90 -6.59
N LEU A 73 -14.09 -11.98 -5.76
CA LEU A 73 -15.02 -12.25 -4.69
C LEU A 73 -16.32 -11.51 -4.98
N ARG A 74 -17.43 -12.23 -5.04
CA ARG A 74 -18.76 -11.63 -5.07
C ARG A 74 -19.12 -11.29 -3.64
N VAL A 75 -19.31 -10.01 -3.37
CA VAL A 75 -19.57 -9.50 -2.03
C VAL A 75 -20.90 -8.77 -2.00
N ARG A 76 -21.54 -8.80 -0.83
CA ARG A 76 -22.73 -8.00 -0.51
C ARG A 76 -22.40 -7.04 0.63
N SER A 77 -22.71 -5.78 0.41
CA SER A 77 -22.76 -4.72 1.40
C SER A 77 -24.21 -4.34 1.71
N ASP A 78 -24.40 -3.36 2.59
CA ASP A 78 -25.72 -2.78 2.86
C ASP A 78 -26.25 -1.97 1.66
N GLU A 79 -25.34 -1.43 0.83
CA GLU A 79 -25.68 -0.60 -0.33
C GLU A 79 -25.89 -1.40 -1.63
N GLY A 80 -25.37 -2.63 -1.69
CA GLY A 80 -25.56 -3.47 -2.87
C GLY A 80 -24.67 -4.71 -2.93
N GLU A 81 -24.62 -5.32 -4.11
CA GLU A 81 -23.86 -6.53 -4.37
C GLU A 81 -23.04 -6.36 -5.64
N GLY A 82 -21.83 -6.93 -5.67
CA GLY A 82 -21.02 -7.01 -6.88
C GLY A 82 -19.70 -7.73 -6.65
N TRP A 83 -18.85 -7.72 -7.67
CA TRP A 83 -17.56 -8.40 -7.69
C TRP A 83 -16.43 -7.46 -7.29
N VAL A 84 -15.57 -7.91 -6.39
CA VAL A 84 -14.37 -7.19 -5.95
C VAL A 84 -13.17 -8.10 -6.07
N PHE A 85 -12.02 -7.52 -6.41
CA PHE A 85 -10.76 -8.26 -6.42
C PHE A 85 -10.30 -8.51 -4.97
N GLU A 86 -9.82 -9.73 -4.68
CA GLU A 86 -9.38 -10.14 -3.33
C GLU A 86 -8.33 -9.18 -2.72
N GLY A 87 -7.48 -8.59 -3.56
CA GLY A 87 -6.46 -7.64 -3.12
C GLY A 87 -7.03 -6.38 -2.47
N ASN A 88 -8.28 -6.02 -2.79
CA ASN A 88 -8.95 -4.81 -2.32
C ASN A 88 -9.73 -5.03 -1.01
N VAL A 89 -9.78 -6.27 -0.51
CA VAL A 89 -10.45 -6.62 0.74
C VAL A 89 -9.48 -7.20 1.77
N ALA A 90 -9.78 -7.02 3.05
CA ALA A 90 -9.03 -7.54 4.18
C ALA A 90 -9.91 -8.45 5.04
N ALA A 91 -9.31 -9.50 5.61
CA ALA A 91 -9.97 -10.36 6.59
C ALA A 91 -10.15 -9.68 7.96
N ASP A 92 -9.43 -8.59 8.22
CA ASP A 92 -9.52 -7.78 9.43
C ASP A 92 -9.91 -6.35 9.07
N LYS A 93 -10.63 -5.67 9.97
CA LYS A 93 -11.03 -4.27 9.74
C LYS A 93 -9.79 -3.39 9.66
N PRO A 94 -9.51 -2.72 8.53
CA PRO A 94 -8.40 -1.79 8.44
C PRO A 94 -8.70 -0.57 9.34
N SER A 95 -7.77 -0.25 10.22
CA SER A 95 -7.83 0.97 11.03
C SER A 95 -6.95 2.04 10.39
N LEU A 96 -7.48 3.24 10.21
CA LEU A 96 -6.63 4.39 9.94
C LEU A 96 -5.85 4.69 11.23
N PRO A 97 -4.52 4.89 11.15
CA PRO A 97 -3.80 5.48 12.27
C PRO A 97 -4.46 6.82 12.61
N PRO A 98 -4.58 7.16 13.91
CA PRO A 98 -5.20 8.43 14.29
C PRO A 98 -4.45 9.58 13.61
N ALA A 99 -5.17 10.64 13.21
CA ALA A 99 -4.56 11.77 12.50
C ALA A 99 -3.33 12.32 13.22
N THR A 100 -3.32 12.28 14.56
CA THR A 100 -2.18 12.63 15.39
C THR A 100 -0.92 11.81 15.11
N ALA A 101 -1.03 10.53 14.72
CA ALA A 101 0.10 9.70 14.31
C ALA A 101 0.62 10.02 12.89
N LEU A 102 -0.17 10.74 12.09
CA LEU A 102 0.25 11.25 10.77
C LEU A 102 0.78 12.69 10.85
N THR A 103 0.55 13.39 11.96
CA THR A 103 0.90 14.81 12.15
C THR A 103 1.82 15.07 13.35
N THR A 104 2.50 14.06 13.92
CA THR A 104 3.45 14.27 15.02
C THR A 104 4.72 15.03 14.63
N LEU A 105 4.90 15.36 13.35
CA LEU A 105 5.86 16.36 12.95
C LEU A 105 5.24 17.74 13.19
N TYR A 106 5.49 18.31 14.37
CA TYR A 106 5.43 19.76 14.51
C TYR A 106 6.28 20.33 13.37
N ALA A 107 5.74 21.22 12.53
CA ALA A 107 6.52 21.84 11.46
C ALA A 107 7.79 22.52 12.01
N ALA A 108 7.74 23.00 13.26
CA ALA A 108 8.87 23.56 14.00
C ALA A 108 9.87 22.53 14.57
N GLN A 109 9.53 21.23 14.56
CA GLN A 109 10.40 20.11 14.96
C GLN A 109 10.94 19.33 13.75
N THR A 110 10.66 19.77 12.52
CA THR A 110 11.39 19.28 11.35
C THR A 110 12.78 19.88 11.41
N ASP A 111 13.70 19.21 12.10
CA ASP A 111 15.12 19.52 12.04
C ASP A 111 15.55 19.44 10.57
N THR A 112 16.16 20.53 10.08
CA THR A 112 16.75 20.64 8.73
C THR A 112 17.66 19.46 8.39
N VAL A 113 18.14 18.68 9.35
CA VAL A 113 18.93 17.45 9.17
C VAL A 113 18.25 16.39 8.28
N ALA A 114 16.91 16.33 8.24
CA ALA A 114 16.21 15.41 7.31
C ALA A 114 16.16 15.93 5.86
N ALA A 115 16.21 17.26 5.67
CA ALA A 115 16.20 17.93 4.38
C ALA A 115 17.61 18.29 3.86
N ALA A 116 18.61 18.35 4.74
CA ALA A 116 20.00 18.71 4.49
C ALA A 116 20.92 17.48 4.34
N ARG A 117 20.36 16.33 3.92
CA ARG A 117 21.21 15.23 3.48
C ARG A 117 21.88 15.65 2.17
N PRO A 118 23.20 15.47 2.01
CA PRO A 118 23.84 15.66 0.71
C PRO A 118 23.03 14.93 -0.34
N LEU A 119 22.87 15.55 -1.52
CA LEU A 119 22.19 14.92 -2.63
C LEU A 119 22.75 13.51 -2.80
N ALA A 120 21.87 12.49 -2.74
CA ALA A 120 22.29 11.14 -3.06
C ALA A 120 22.89 11.14 -4.48
N PRO A 121 23.86 10.27 -4.82
CA PRO A 121 24.48 10.29 -6.15
C PRO A 121 23.48 10.24 -7.32
N ALA A 122 22.34 9.56 -7.14
CA ALA A 122 21.25 9.54 -8.12
C ALA A 122 20.54 10.91 -8.29
N ALA A 123 20.48 11.72 -7.24
CA ALA A 123 19.94 13.07 -7.27
C ALA A 123 20.92 14.06 -7.92
N GLU A 124 22.24 13.85 -7.79
CA GLU A 124 23.26 14.61 -8.52
C GLU A 124 23.15 14.37 -10.03
N ASP A 125 23.00 13.11 -10.46
CA ASP A 125 22.79 12.74 -11.86
C ASP A 125 21.51 13.35 -12.44
N TYR A 126 20.43 13.36 -11.65
CA TYR A 126 19.17 14.01 -12.03
C TYR A 126 19.36 15.53 -12.15
N ALA A 127 19.97 16.16 -11.15
CA ALA A 127 20.24 17.59 -11.15
C ALA A 127 21.11 18.01 -12.34
N ALA A 128 22.12 17.22 -12.71
CA ALA A 128 22.96 17.45 -13.88
C ALA A 128 22.17 17.41 -15.19
N ARG A 129 21.23 16.47 -15.33
CA ARG A 129 20.35 16.35 -16.52
C ARG A 129 19.33 17.48 -16.63
N HIS A 130 18.96 18.08 -15.51
CA HIS A 130 17.93 19.11 -15.43
C HIS A 130 18.47 20.52 -15.18
N GLY A 131 19.78 20.74 -15.33
CA GLY A 131 20.40 22.06 -15.23
C GLY A 131 20.47 22.64 -13.82
N ALA A 132 20.34 21.81 -12.80
CA ALA A 132 20.36 22.17 -11.38
C ALA A 132 21.68 21.74 -10.71
N THR A 133 22.80 21.76 -11.42
CA THR A 133 24.11 21.30 -10.90
C THR A 133 24.59 22.07 -9.68
N ALA A 134 24.09 23.28 -9.46
CA ALA A 134 24.39 24.11 -8.29
C ALA A 134 23.51 23.81 -7.07
N ALA A 135 22.53 22.90 -7.17
CA ALA A 135 21.54 22.67 -6.13
C ALA A 135 22.16 22.33 -4.76
N GLN A 136 23.26 21.59 -4.73
CA GLN A 136 23.96 21.31 -3.47
C GLN A 136 24.56 22.59 -2.86
N ALA A 137 25.20 23.44 -3.67
CA ALA A 137 25.76 24.70 -3.18
C ALA A 137 24.66 25.68 -2.72
N ASP A 138 23.49 25.65 -3.35
CA ASP A 138 22.33 26.43 -2.94
C ASP A 138 21.78 25.94 -1.58
N ILE A 139 21.72 24.61 -1.36
CA ILE A 139 21.33 24.03 -0.06
C ILE A 139 22.34 24.42 1.02
N ASP A 140 23.64 24.28 0.74
CA ASP A 140 24.71 24.64 1.68
C ASP A 140 24.65 26.13 2.06
N TRP A 141 24.30 27.00 1.10
CA TRP A 141 24.09 28.42 1.34
C TRP A 141 22.85 28.68 2.23
N ILE A 142 21.73 28.02 1.96
CA ILE A 142 20.51 28.13 2.78
C ILE A 142 20.77 27.69 4.22
N ASP A 143 21.49 26.58 4.42
CA ASP A 143 21.84 26.09 5.76
C ASP A 143 22.75 27.08 6.50
N ALA A 144 23.75 27.62 5.81
CA ALA A 144 24.64 28.62 6.38
C ALA A 144 23.92 29.93 6.75
N GLU A 145 22.93 30.35 5.97
CA GLU A 145 22.13 31.55 6.25
C GLU A 145 21.14 31.30 7.40
N THR A 146 20.50 30.12 7.43
CA THR A 146 19.57 29.72 8.49
C THR A 146 20.27 29.65 9.84
N ALA A 147 21.51 29.16 9.88
CA ALA A 147 22.31 29.11 11.10
C ALA A 147 22.61 30.50 11.69
N ARG A 148 22.49 31.59 10.92
CA ARG A 148 22.71 32.97 11.40
C ARG A 148 21.49 33.56 12.10
N ILE A 149 20.31 32.96 11.95
CA ILE A 149 19.06 33.48 12.49
C ILE A 149 18.64 32.58 13.67
N PRO A 150 18.77 33.05 14.92
CA PRO A 150 18.31 32.31 16.10
C PRO A 150 16.80 32.06 16.05
N ALA A 151 16.36 30.87 16.48
CA ALA A 151 14.92 30.55 16.56
C ALA A 151 14.13 31.57 17.41
N ALA A 152 14.75 32.15 18.45
CA ALA A 152 14.15 33.19 19.28
C ALA A 152 13.81 34.45 18.47
N ASP A 153 14.65 34.84 17.52
CA ASP A 153 14.43 36.02 16.68
C ASP A 153 13.32 35.79 15.66
N VAL A 154 13.20 34.55 15.15
CA VAL A 154 12.08 34.13 14.29
C VAL A 154 10.76 34.21 15.05
N VAL A 155 10.71 33.69 16.28
CA VAL A 155 9.51 33.74 17.14
C VAL A 155 9.15 35.18 17.48
N ALA A 156 10.13 36.00 17.88
CA ALA A 156 9.92 37.42 18.17
C ALA A 156 9.36 38.17 16.95
N TYR A 157 9.91 37.92 15.75
CA TYR A 157 9.42 38.51 14.51
C TYR A 157 8.00 38.04 14.17
N MET A 158 7.72 36.73 14.29
CA MET A 158 6.40 36.17 13.99
C MET A 158 5.32 36.70 14.93
N SER A 159 5.63 36.82 16.23
CA SER A 159 4.73 37.41 17.22
C SER A 159 4.48 38.90 16.96
N ALA A 160 5.54 39.69 16.75
CA ALA A 160 5.43 41.13 16.50
C ALA A 160 4.65 41.46 15.22
N ASN A 161 4.73 40.60 14.20
CA ASN A 161 4.04 40.79 12.93
C ASN A 161 2.69 40.06 12.85
N LYS A 162 2.20 39.47 13.96
CA LYS A 162 0.97 38.67 14.00
C LYS A 162 0.91 37.66 12.85
N LYS A 163 1.97 36.88 12.67
CA LYS A 163 2.07 35.84 11.63
C LYS A 163 1.84 34.46 12.24
N GLY A 164 1.24 33.56 11.47
CA GLY A 164 0.99 32.18 11.90
C GLY A 164 0.03 32.09 13.08
N GLU A 165 0.44 31.37 14.12
CA GLU A 165 -0.31 31.12 15.35
C GLU A 165 -0.54 32.37 16.21
N TYR A 166 0.16 33.47 15.94
CA TYR A 166 0.02 34.75 16.67
C TYR A 166 -0.99 35.72 16.02
N ARG A 167 -1.85 35.24 15.12
CA ARG A 167 -2.94 36.02 14.53
C ARG A 167 -4.14 36.05 15.48
N GLU A 168 -4.05 36.86 16.53
CA GLU A 168 -5.19 37.33 17.32
C GLU A 168 -5.35 38.86 17.23
#